data_AF-A0A395IMS6-F1
#
_entry.id   AF-A0A395IMS6-F1
#
_cell.length_a   1.000
_cell.length_b   1.000
_cell.length_c   1.000
_cell.angle_alpha   90.00
_cell.angle_beta   90.00
_cell.angle_gamma   90.00
#
_symmetry.space_group_name_H-M   'P 1'
#
loop_
_entity.id
_entity.type
_entity.pdbx_description
1 polymer ?
#
loop_
_entity_poly.entity_id
_entity_poly.type
_entity_poly.pdbx_seq_one_letter_code
_entity_poly.pdbx_strand_id
1 'polypeptide(L)'
;MEVLSFRYYKRPLHQPDAGEITSGAVISSQPDRIYFGHVDGKVSIYSRHDYACLGIINISVYKITSLVGVGNSLWAGFSTGMIFVYDTTHTPWIVKKDWRAHNDPLIGLYVDRSSFWMLDREHVISLGQDSMVRTWDGMLQDDWMEQQMQSQEADFCQLTPIKTLVMTWNAGASTPYHLQQSAQDSKFFPQLLQDSDKPDILVFGFQELVDLEDKKTTAKSFFKSKKKEKDSDHEHMSHQYRNWRDFLTRCLDDYVQGEIYHLLHTANLVGLFTCVFVRSPLLPRIKNINAAEVKRGMGGLHGNKGALILRFVLDDTSMCFINCHLAAGQTQTKDRNTDISTILESQVLPAERDHSVRIDSFVGGGDGTMILDHEICILNGQQPSKTSGTRPTSRFKTQNPWFRLRAFHELPITFAPTYKYDVGTDNYDTSEKKRAPAWCDRLLYRGHDRVEQLDYRRHEVRVSDHRPVTGLFHIVIKTISPQKRAVKWEECQENFKRLKEKLGSEARLDYLINVMGFDPKISQQIVASGSGSGTYGGR
;
A
#
# COMPACT_ATOMS: atom_id res chain seq x y z
N MET A 1 46.54 29.34 1.74
CA MET A 1 46.13 28.06 1.12
C MET A 1 47.11 26.99 1.58
N GLU A 2 46.79 26.29 2.66
CA GLU A 2 47.47 25.01 2.92
C GLU A 2 46.98 24.04 1.86
N VAL A 3 47.90 23.55 1.03
CA VAL A 3 47.64 22.44 0.12
C VAL A 3 47.32 21.24 1.01
N LEU A 4 46.05 20.87 1.12
CA LEU A 4 45.65 19.62 1.76
C LEU A 4 46.36 18.48 1.01
N SER A 5 47.45 17.98 1.58
CA SER A 5 48.20 16.87 1.03
C SER A 5 47.25 15.69 0.87
N PHE A 6 47.08 15.16 -0.34
CA PHE A 6 46.30 13.95 -0.59
C PHE A 6 46.87 12.80 0.25
N ARG A 7 46.19 12.42 1.32
CA ARG A 7 46.56 11.29 2.18
C ARG A 7 45.90 10.03 1.63
N TYR A 8 46.69 9.16 1.00
CA TYR A 8 46.19 7.85 0.60
C TYR A 8 46.25 6.89 1.79
N TYR A 9 45.16 6.17 2.06
CA TYR A 9 45.20 5.05 2.99
C TYR A 9 45.89 3.86 2.32
N LYS A 10 46.78 3.18 3.03
CA LYS A 10 47.43 1.95 2.53
C LYS A 10 46.45 0.79 2.28
N ARG A 11 45.24 0.86 2.86
CA ARG A 11 44.15 -0.10 2.66
C ARG A 11 42.88 0.65 2.25
N PRO A 12 42.11 0.14 1.27
CA PRO A 12 40.82 0.73 0.94
C PRO A 12 39.87 0.64 2.14
N LEU A 13 39.06 1.69 2.32
CA LEU A 13 37.92 1.65 3.23
C LEU A 13 36.94 0.59 2.69
N HIS A 14 36.76 -0.49 3.45
CA HIS A 14 35.82 -1.56 3.12
C HIS A 14 35.02 -1.91 4.36
N GLN A 15 33.75 -2.26 4.17
CA GLN A 15 32.90 -2.79 5.23
C GLN A 15 32.61 -4.25 4.91
N PRO A 16 33.09 -5.21 5.73
CA PRO A 16 32.88 -6.64 5.48
C PRO A 16 31.39 -7.01 5.36
N ASP A 17 30.54 -6.26 6.07
CA ASP A 17 29.10 -6.50 6.12
C ASP A 17 28.31 -5.69 5.08
N ALA A 18 28.95 -5.11 4.06
CA ALA A 18 28.29 -4.39 2.97
C ALA A 18 28.86 -4.77 1.61
N GLY A 19 28.01 -4.71 0.57
CA GLY A 19 28.44 -4.97 -0.80
C GLY A 19 29.38 -3.90 -1.35
N GLU A 20 29.72 -4.01 -2.63
CA GLU A 20 30.46 -2.97 -3.36
C GLU A 20 29.73 -1.62 -3.32
N ILE A 21 30.50 -0.53 -3.18
CA ILE A 21 29.99 0.85 -3.22
C ILE A 21 29.63 1.19 -4.66
N THR A 22 28.44 1.72 -4.88
CA THR A 22 27.92 2.12 -6.20
C THR A 22 27.79 3.61 -6.37
N SER A 23 27.64 4.35 -5.27
CA SER A 23 27.31 5.77 -5.28
C SER A 23 27.69 6.42 -3.96
N GLY A 24 27.86 7.75 -3.97
CA GLY A 24 28.18 8.54 -2.79
C GLY A 24 27.41 9.86 -2.78
N ALA A 25 27.02 10.32 -1.59
CA ALA A 25 26.29 11.57 -1.41
C ALA A 25 26.68 12.28 -0.12
N VAL A 26 26.42 13.58 -0.08
CA VAL A 26 26.46 14.44 1.10
C VAL A 26 25.12 15.15 1.22
N ILE A 27 24.69 15.43 2.45
CA ILE A 27 23.46 16.17 2.74
C ILE A 27 23.89 17.50 3.38
N SER A 28 23.39 18.64 2.87
CA SER A 28 23.89 19.95 3.29
C SER A 28 23.67 20.24 4.78
N SER A 29 22.63 19.70 5.40
CA SER A 29 22.41 19.79 6.86
C SER A 29 23.29 18.89 7.71
N GLN A 30 24.03 17.96 7.10
CA GLN A 30 24.95 17.04 7.78
C GLN A 30 26.32 17.04 7.08
N PRO A 31 27.03 18.19 7.03
CA PRO A 31 28.23 18.38 6.20
C PRO A 31 29.42 17.50 6.62
N ASP A 32 29.40 17.02 7.87
CA ASP A 32 30.44 16.16 8.45
C ASP A 32 30.24 14.68 8.12
N ARG A 33 29.18 14.33 7.37
CA ARG A 33 28.84 12.95 7.00
C ARG A 33 28.88 12.73 5.49
N ILE A 34 29.39 11.56 5.12
CA ILE A 34 29.36 11.05 3.75
C ILE A 34 28.59 9.73 3.75
N TYR A 35 27.68 9.60 2.79
CA TYR A 35 26.83 8.43 2.63
C TYR A 35 27.28 7.65 1.40
N PHE A 36 27.52 6.35 1.53
CA PHE A 36 27.85 5.47 0.41
C PHE A 36 26.77 4.42 0.23
N GLY A 37 26.20 4.34 -0.97
CA GLY A 37 25.21 3.32 -1.35
C GLY A 37 25.91 2.06 -1.84
N HIS A 38 25.33 0.90 -1.52
CA HIS A 38 25.92 -0.40 -1.84
C HIS A 38 25.02 -1.25 -2.75
N VAL A 39 25.65 -2.20 -3.46
CA VAL A 39 24.95 -3.14 -4.37
C VAL A 39 23.94 -4.05 -3.67
N ASP A 40 24.06 -4.23 -2.36
CA ASP A 40 23.17 -5.05 -1.53
C ASP A 40 22.12 -4.23 -0.78
N GLY A 41 21.91 -2.97 -1.20
CA GLY A 41 20.86 -2.09 -0.68
C GLY A 41 21.16 -1.46 0.68
N LYS A 42 22.40 -1.55 1.15
CA LYS A 42 22.87 -0.87 2.37
C LYS A 42 23.40 0.52 2.06
N VAL A 43 23.38 1.38 3.07
CA VAL A 43 24.10 2.65 3.10
C VAL A 43 25.07 2.63 4.26
N SER A 44 26.36 2.83 3.98
CA SER A 44 27.36 3.10 5.02
C SER A 44 27.58 4.60 5.19
N ILE A 45 27.75 5.03 6.43
CA ILE A 45 27.88 6.44 6.81
C ILE A 45 29.29 6.63 7.36
N TYR A 46 30.00 7.64 6.88
CA TYR A 46 31.36 7.96 7.30
C TYR A 46 31.47 9.40 7.77
N SER A 47 32.32 9.63 8.77
CA SER A 47 32.73 10.97 9.20
C SER A 47 33.73 11.55 8.19
N ARG A 48 33.55 12.82 7.83
CA ARG A 48 34.45 13.55 6.93
C ARG A 48 35.75 13.97 7.61
N HIS A 49 35.79 14.01 8.95
CA HIS A 49 36.96 14.47 9.71
C HIS A 49 38.04 13.40 9.86
N ASP A 50 37.63 12.21 10.30
CA ASP A 50 38.52 11.11 10.68
C ASP A 50 38.29 9.85 9.85
N TYR A 51 37.34 9.87 8.91
CA TYR A 51 36.99 8.74 8.05
C TYR A 51 36.50 7.50 8.83
N ALA A 52 36.02 7.69 10.06
CA ALA A 52 35.41 6.62 10.83
C ALA A 52 34.05 6.24 10.25
N CYS A 53 33.74 4.94 10.21
CA CYS A 53 32.40 4.48 9.86
C CYS A 53 31.47 4.69 11.06
N LEU A 54 30.47 5.54 10.87
CA LEU A 54 29.49 5.92 11.88
C LEU A 54 28.32 4.92 11.96
N GLY A 55 28.09 4.16 10.90
CA GLY A 55 27.05 3.14 10.87
C GLY A 55 26.79 2.57 9.48
N ILE A 56 26.09 1.44 9.45
CA ILE A 56 25.61 0.77 8.22
C ILE A 56 24.13 0.49 8.40
N ILE A 57 23.31 0.96 7.45
CA ILE A 57 21.86 0.84 7.49
C ILE A 57 21.39 0.11 6.25
N ASN A 58 20.57 -0.92 6.42
CA ASN A 58 19.93 -1.60 5.30
C ASN A 58 18.66 -0.85 4.90
N ILE A 59 18.66 -0.22 3.73
CA ILE A 59 17.55 0.61 3.23
C ILE A 59 16.82 0.00 2.03
N SER A 60 17.25 -1.16 1.52
CA SER A 60 16.60 -1.89 0.42
C SER A 60 17.14 -3.32 0.29
N VAL A 61 16.37 -4.23 -0.31
CA VAL A 61 16.91 -5.49 -0.87
C VAL A 61 17.46 -5.31 -2.28
N TYR A 62 17.15 -4.18 -2.91
CA TYR A 62 17.56 -3.88 -4.27
C TYR A 62 18.88 -3.12 -4.27
N LYS A 63 19.65 -3.31 -5.35
CA LYS A 63 20.89 -2.57 -5.59
C LYS A 63 20.60 -1.07 -5.63
N ILE A 64 21.28 -0.31 -4.77
CA ILE A 64 21.33 1.15 -4.89
C ILE A 64 22.22 1.46 -6.08
N THR A 65 21.71 2.25 -7.02
CA THR A 65 22.46 2.67 -8.21
C THR A 65 22.94 4.11 -8.10
N SER A 66 22.21 4.96 -7.38
CA SER A 66 22.56 6.36 -7.18
C SER A 66 22.10 6.86 -5.82
N LEU A 67 22.86 7.77 -5.24
CA LEU A 67 22.49 8.56 -4.07
C LEU A 67 22.72 10.04 -4.38
N VAL A 68 21.84 10.91 -3.89
CA VAL A 68 22.04 12.36 -3.93
C VAL A 68 21.40 13.02 -2.70
N GLY A 69 22.08 14.00 -2.10
CA GLY A 69 21.48 14.84 -1.07
C GLY A 69 20.70 15.99 -1.71
N VAL A 70 19.48 16.21 -1.23
CA VAL A 70 18.57 17.25 -1.72
C VAL A 70 17.99 17.95 -0.49
N GLY A 71 18.38 19.21 -0.29
CA GLY A 71 18.16 19.93 0.96
C GLY A 71 18.60 19.10 2.17
N ASN A 72 17.63 18.71 2.99
CA ASN A 72 17.83 17.92 4.22
C ASN A 72 17.55 16.41 4.07
N SER A 73 17.23 15.95 2.86
CA SER A 73 16.84 14.56 2.60
C SER A 73 17.89 13.82 1.78
N LEU A 74 17.97 12.50 1.95
CA LEU A 74 18.77 11.63 1.09
C LEU A 74 17.86 10.96 0.06
N TRP A 75 18.14 11.16 -1.21
CA TRP A 75 17.45 10.48 -2.32
C TRP A 75 18.26 9.28 -2.76
N ALA A 76 17.61 8.13 -2.88
CA ALA A 76 18.21 6.90 -3.35
C ALA A 76 17.47 6.36 -4.57
N GLY A 77 18.21 6.05 -5.62
CA GLY A 77 17.73 5.40 -6.81
C GLY A 77 18.17 3.94 -6.85
N PHE A 78 17.30 3.07 -7.34
CA PHE A 78 17.50 1.62 -7.31
C PHE A 78 17.52 0.99 -8.70
N SER A 79 18.09 -0.22 -8.77
CA SER A 79 18.08 -1.05 -9.97
C SER A 79 16.68 -1.48 -10.43
N THR A 80 15.64 -1.22 -9.64
CA THR A 80 14.24 -1.49 -10.00
C THR A 80 13.56 -0.33 -10.74
N GLY A 81 14.27 0.80 -10.91
CA GLY A 81 13.72 2.05 -11.43
C GLY A 81 12.98 2.89 -10.38
N MET A 82 12.96 2.45 -9.11
CA MET A 82 12.36 3.19 -8.00
C MET A 82 13.28 4.32 -7.51
N ILE A 83 12.68 5.39 -7.00
CA ILE A 83 13.33 6.41 -6.17
C ILE A 83 12.68 6.40 -4.79
N PHE A 84 13.50 6.50 -3.74
CA PHE A 84 13.06 6.69 -2.35
C PHE A 84 13.71 7.96 -1.79
N VAL A 85 12.98 8.69 -0.97
CA VAL A 85 13.45 9.88 -0.24
C VAL A 85 13.42 9.58 1.24
N TYR A 86 14.57 9.72 1.90
CA TYR A 86 14.74 9.41 3.32
C TYR A 86 15.00 10.67 4.13
N ASP A 87 14.30 10.77 5.26
CA ASP A 87 14.75 11.55 6.41
C ASP A 87 15.73 10.70 7.23
N THR A 88 16.96 11.19 7.33
CA THR A 88 18.09 10.52 7.98
C THR A 88 18.35 11.03 9.40
N THR A 89 17.52 11.97 9.90
CA THR A 89 17.67 12.56 11.25
C THR A 89 17.22 11.61 12.37
N HIS A 90 16.37 10.64 12.05
CA HIS A 90 15.83 9.65 12.97
C HIS A 90 16.50 8.28 12.77
N THR A 91 16.54 7.43 13.82
CA THR A 91 16.92 6.02 13.69
C THR A 91 15.80 5.15 14.26
N PRO A 92 15.14 4.28 13.47
CA PRO A 92 15.38 4.03 12.05
C PRO A 92 15.04 5.24 11.15
N TRP A 93 15.65 5.27 9.96
CA TRP A 93 15.35 6.29 8.94
C TRP A 93 13.88 6.23 8.51
N ILE A 94 13.30 7.39 8.22
CA ILE A 94 11.90 7.52 7.79
C ILE A 94 11.87 7.69 6.28
N VAL A 95 11.12 6.87 5.57
CA VAL A 95 10.82 7.08 4.15
C VAL A 95 9.80 8.20 4.05
N LYS A 96 10.18 9.34 3.46
CA LYS A 96 9.28 10.46 3.20
C LYS A 96 8.40 10.19 1.98
N LYS A 97 8.96 9.56 0.94
CA LYS A 97 8.29 9.23 -0.32
C LYS A 97 9.00 8.11 -1.05
N ASP A 98 8.27 7.28 -1.77
CA ASP A 98 8.79 6.38 -2.79
C ASP A 98 7.88 6.31 -4.02
N TRP A 99 8.47 6.14 -5.20
CA TRP A 99 7.70 5.97 -6.44
C TRP A 99 8.52 5.28 -7.52
N ARG A 100 7.82 4.73 -8.52
CA ARG A 100 8.44 4.23 -9.75
C ARG A 100 8.79 5.40 -10.65
N ALA A 101 10.05 5.80 -10.61
CA ALA A 101 10.58 6.86 -11.46
C ALA A 101 10.86 6.39 -12.89
N HIS A 102 11.29 5.14 -13.06
CA HIS A 102 11.61 4.52 -14.35
C HIS A 102 11.08 3.09 -14.44
N ASN A 103 10.78 2.63 -15.65
CA ASN A 103 10.36 1.24 -15.89
C ASN A 103 11.54 0.27 -15.82
N ASP A 104 12.72 0.77 -16.20
CA ASP A 104 13.99 0.05 -16.21
C ASP A 104 14.93 0.59 -15.10
N PRO A 105 16.06 -0.09 -14.81
CA PRO A 105 16.99 0.34 -13.77
C PRO A 105 17.37 1.82 -13.87
N LEU A 106 17.34 2.51 -12.72
CA LEU A 106 17.83 3.88 -12.63
C LEU A 106 19.35 3.87 -12.75
N ILE A 107 19.90 4.75 -13.59
CA ILE A 107 21.34 4.88 -13.86
C ILE A 107 21.95 6.01 -13.01
N GLY A 108 21.27 7.15 -12.88
CA GLY A 108 21.81 8.29 -12.15
C GLY A 108 20.74 9.23 -11.61
N LEU A 109 21.06 9.86 -10.48
CA LEU A 109 20.31 10.94 -9.85
C LEU A 109 21.23 12.16 -9.69
N TYR A 110 20.74 13.32 -10.09
CA TYR A 110 21.47 14.58 -10.03
C TYR A 110 20.58 15.67 -9.46
N VAL A 111 21.12 16.49 -8.57
CA VAL A 111 20.46 17.71 -8.10
C VAL A 111 21.01 18.90 -8.88
N ASP A 112 20.13 19.70 -9.47
CA ASP A 112 20.53 20.98 -10.06
C ASP A 112 20.72 21.99 -8.93
N ARG A 113 21.96 22.17 -8.50
CA ARG A 113 22.29 23.10 -7.40
C ARG A 113 22.05 24.56 -7.77
N SER A 114 21.90 24.89 -9.05
CA SER A 114 21.59 26.24 -9.51
C SER A 114 20.08 26.50 -9.60
N SER A 115 19.24 25.47 -9.44
CA SER A 115 17.81 25.56 -9.71
C SER A 115 17.09 26.58 -8.84
N PHE A 116 17.51 26.80 -7.60
CA PHE A 116 16.93 27.85 -6.75
C PHE A 116 17.28 29.27 -7.20
N TRP A 117 18.39 29.46 -7.89
CA TRP A 117 18.76 30.74 -8.51
C TRP A 117 17.95 31.00 -9.78
N MET A 118 17.75 29.97 -10.61
CA MET A 118 17.14 30.14 -11.94
C MET A 118 15.62 29.93 -11.95
N LEU A 119 15.11 29.04 -11.11
CA LEU A 119 13.73 28.53 -11.15
C LEU A 119 12.99 28.72 -9.82
N ASP A 120 13.67 29.24 -8.79
CA ASP A 120 13.13 29.39 -7.43
C ASP A 120 12.51 28.08 -6.91
N ARG A 121 13.18 26.94 -7.13
CA ARG A 121 12.81 25.63 -6.59
C ARG A 121 13.98 24.68 -6.61
N GLU A 122 13.92 23.63 -5.82
CA GLU A 122 14.90 22.53 -5.84
C GLU A 122 14.51 21.53 -6.94
N HIS A 123 15.46 21.15 -7.80
CA HIS A 123 15.21 20.22 -8.89
C HIS A 123 16.13 19.02 -8.85
N VAL A 124 15.51 17.85 -9.01
CA VAL A 124 16.22 16.58 -9.13
C VAL A 124 15.96 16.00 -10.51
N ILE A 125 17.00 15.50 -11.15
CA ILE A 125 16.98 14.87 -12.46
C ILE A 125 17.33 13.41 -12.29
N SER A 126 16.54 12.53 -12.90
CA SER A 126 16.84 11.10 -12.97
C SER A 126 17.05 10.64 -14.40
N LEU A 127 17.97 9.69 -14.57
CA LEU A 127 18.25 9.01 -15.83
C LEU A 127 18.04 7.51 -15.64
N GLY A 128 17.27 6.88 -16.53
CA GLY A 128 17.02 5.44 -16.52
C GLY A 128 17.54 4.73 -17.76
N GLN A 129 17.63 3.40 -17.67
CA GLN A 129 17.92 2.53 -18.81
C GLN A 129 16.77 2.47 -19.83
N ASP A 130 15.61 3.01 -19.45
CA ASP A 130 14.47 3.24 -20.36
C ASP A 130 14.73 4.39 -21.35
N SER A 131 15.97 4.91 -21.40
CA SER A 131 16.41 6.02 -22.26
C SER A 131 15.65 7.33 -22.00
N MET A 132 15.08 7.48 -20.81
CA MET A 132 14.34 8.68 -20.41
C MET A 132 15.12 9.48 -19.38
N VAL A 133 15.06 10.82 -19.53
CA VAL A 133 15.41 11.78 -18.50
C VAL A 133 14.11 12.32 -17.90
N ARG A 134 14.00 12.33 -16.57
CA ARG A 134 12.83 12.87 -15.86
C ARG A 134 13.26 13.90 -14.83
N THR A 135 12.38 14.84 -14.55
CA THR A 135 12.59 15.91 -13.56
C THR A 135 11.60 15.75 -12.42
N TRP A 136 12.05 16.08 -11.22
CA TRP A 136 11.29 15.93 -9.97
C TRP A 136 11.45 17.18 -9.13
N ASP A 137 10.38 17.55 -8.43
CA ASP A 137 10.43 18.58 -7.40
C ASP A 137 11.21 18.07 -6.18
N GLY A 138 12.39 18.65 -5.93
CA GLY A 138 13.23 18.30 -4.80
C GLY A 138 12.65 18.75 -3.45
N MET A 139 11.74 19.73 -3.47
CA MET A 139 11.09 20.23 -2.25
C MET A 139 9.96 19.31 -1.77
N LEU A 140 9.47 18.41 -2.63
CA LEU A 140 8.29 17.57 -2.37
C LEU A 140 7.08 18.41 -1.93
N GLN A 141 6.79 19.50 -2.66
CA GLN A 141 5.76 20.46 -2.30
C GLN A 141 4.41 19.78 -2.08
N ASP A 142 3.97 18.95 -3.04
CA ASP A 142 2.66 18.30 -2.95
C ASP A 142 2.57 17.36 -1.74
N ASP A 143 3.63 16.58 -1.48
CA ASP A 143 3.70 15.69 -0.31
C ASP A 143 3.70 16.47 1.00
N TRP A 144 4.40 17.60 1.05
CA TRP A 144 4.40 18.48 2.21
C TRP A 144 3.01 19.08 2.44
N MET A 145 2.36 19.58 1.38
CA MET A 145 1.01 20.16 1.44
C MET A 145 -0.01 19.11 1.90
N GLU A 146 0.06 17.90 1.33
CA GLU A 146 -0.79 16.76 1.72
C GLU A 146 -0.62 16.45 3.22
N GLN A 147 0.63 16.30 3.70
CA GLN A 147 0.91 16.02 5.11
C GLN A 147 0.41 17.13 6.04
N GLN A 148 0.58 18.40 5.66
CA GLN A 148 0.07 19.52 6.46
C GLN A 148 -1.46 19.53 6.52
N MET A 149 -2.13 19.34 5.38
CA MET A 149 -3.59 19.28 5.33
C MET A 149 -4.14 18.10 6.15
N GLN A 150 -3.55 16.91 6.01
CA GLN A 150 -3.94 15.73 6.80
C GLN A 150 -3.76 15.95 8.31
N SER A 151 -2.69 16.64 8.73
CA SER A 151 -2.46 16.93 10.15
C SER A 151 -3.50 17.87 10.77
N GLN A 152 -4.23 18.62 9.93
CA GLN A 152 -5.26 19.58 10.34
C GLN A 152 -6.67 19.13 9.94
N GLU A 153 -6.84 17.87 9.55
CA GLU A 153 -8.11 17.37 9.00
C GLU A 153 -9.29 17.61 9.95
N ALA A 154 -9.08 17.50 11.26
CA ALA A 154 -10.10 17.75 12.27
C ALA A 154 -10.70 19.18 12.23
N ASP A 155 -9.97 20.15 11.67
CA ASP A 155 -10.44 21.54 11.58
C ASP A 155 -11.42 21.75 10.42
N PHE A 156 -11.38 20.90 9.40
CA PHE A 156 -12.18 21.05 8.19
C PHE A 156 -13.00 19.82 7.80
N CYS A 157 -12.92 18.70 8.54
CA CYS A 157 -13.73 17.52 8.31
C CYS A 157 -14.67 17.21 9.46
N GLN A 158 -15.85 16.67 9.13
CA GLN A 158 -16.66 15.91 10.06
C GLN A 158 -16.22 14.45 10.02
N LEU A 159 -15.93 13.86 11.17
CA LEU A 159 -15.50 12.47 11.29
C LEU A 159 -16.65 11.62 11.82
N THR A 160 -17.11 10.65 11.04
CA THR A 160 -18.25 9.78 11.38
C THR A 160 -17.81 8.32 11.36
N PRO A 161 -17.87 7.60 12.49
CA PRO A 161 -17.59 6.17 12.49
C PRO A 161 -18.71 5.40 11.80
N ILE A 162 -18.34 4.38 11.03
CA ILE A 162 -19.23 3.38 10.47
C ILE A 162 -18.80 1.98 10.89
N LYS A 163 -19.74 1.04 10.91
CA LYS A 163 -19.48 -0.37 11.23
C LYS A 163 -19.38 -1.19 9.95
N THR A 164 -18.30 -1.93 9.76
CA THR A 164 -18.08 -2.78 8.58
C THR A 164 -17.84 -4.21 9.00
N LEU A 165 -18.65 -5.16 8.51
CA LEU A 165 -18.43 -6.60 8.70
C LEU A 165 -17.74 -7.17 7.47
N VAL A 166 -16.63 -7.88 7.67
CA VAL A 166 -15.88 -8.54 6.59
C VAL A 166 -15.79 -10.02 6.89
N MET A 167 -16.24 -10.84 5.95
CA MET A 167 -16.15 -12.29 5.98
C MET A 167 -15.19 -12.77 4.91
N THR A 168 -14.40 -13.78 5.24
CA THR A 168 -13.63 -14.56 4.27
C THR A 168 -13.86 -16.04 4.46
N TRP A 169 -14.07 -16.78 3.36
CA TRP A 169 -14.31 -18.21 3.42
C TRP A 169 -13.91 -18.93 2.14
N ASN A 170 -12.91 -19.82 2.24
CA ASN A 170 -12.74 -20.85 1.24
C ASN A 170 -13.88 -21.86 1.40
N ALA A 171 -14.81 -21.87 0.45
CA ALA A 171 -16.03 -22.65 0.54
C ALA A 171 -15.88 -24.06 -0.06
N GLY A 172 -14.74 -24.42 -0.67
CA GLY A 172 -14.53 -25.78 -1.21
C GLY A 172 -15.65 -26.26 -2.13
N ALA A 173 -16.10 -25.40 -3.04
CA ALA A 173 -17.23 -25.57 -3.96
C ALA A 173 -18.61 -25.77 -3.29
N SER A 174 -18.71 -25.51 -1.98
CA SER A 174 -19.97 -25.52 -1.25
C SER A 174 -20.96 -24.49 -1.80
N THR A 175 -22.24 -24.81 -1.63
CA THR A 175 -23.36 -23.98 -2.06
C THR A 175 -24.28 -23.72 -0.86
N PRO A 176 -25.18 -22.71 -0.92
CA PRO A 176 -26.14 -22.49 0.15
C PRO A 176 -27.00 -23.71 0.47
N TYR A 177 -27.24 -24.59 -0.52
CA TYR A 177 -27.95 -25.85 -0.32
C TYR A 177 -27.24 -26.79 0.66
N HIS A 178 -25.90 -26.87 0.61
CA HIS A 178 -25.14 -27.70 1.55
C HIS A 178 -25.29 -27.21 3.00
N LEU A 179 -25.37 -25.89 3.23
CA LEU A 179 -25.62 -25.34 4.57
C LEU A 179 -26.97 -25.81 5.13
N GLN A 180 -27.99 -25.92 4.28
CA GLN A 180 -29.34 -26.36 4.67
C GLN A 180 -29.40 -27.82 5.09
N GLN A 181 -28.39 -28.64 4.77
CA GLN A 181 -28.34 -30.05 5.16
C GLN A 181 -27.99 -30.25 6.65
N SER A 182 -27.50 -29.21 7.33
CA SER A 182 -27.16 -29.23 8.75
C SER A 182 -27.94 -28.15 9.49
N ALA A 183 -28.65 -28.54 10.56
CA ALA A 183 -29.36 -27.60 11.43
C ALA A 183 -28.44 -26.60 12.14
N GLN A 184 -27.15 -26.92 12.26
CA GLN A 184 -26.15 -26.01 12.79
C GLN A 184 -25.67 -25.04 11.70
N ASP A 185 -25.25 -25.54 10.54
CA ASP A 185 -24.61 -24.75 9.49
C ASP A 185 -25.60 -23.78 8.83
N SER A 186 -26.88 -24.19 8.71
CA SER A 186 -27.98 -23.35 8.22
C SER A 186 -28.23 -22.09 9.07
N LYS A 187 -27.83 -22.09 10.35
CA LYS A 187 -27.99 -20.93 11.24
C LYS A 187 -26.86 -19.92 11.13
N PHE A 188 -25.77 -20.25 10.44
CA PHE A 188 -24.56 -19.43 10.40
C PHE A 188 -24.84 -17.99 9.92
N PHE A 189 -25.37 -17.82 8.71
CA PHE A 189 -25.65 -16.48 8.17
C PHE A 189 -26.74 -15.73 8.96
N PRO A 190 -27.88 -16.35 9.33
CA PRO A 190 -28.85 -15.71 10.22
C PRO A 190 -28.23 -15.17 11.51
N GLN A 191 -27.46 -15.98 12.23
CA GLN A 191 -26.81 -15.58 13.48
C GLN A 191 -25.74 -14.53 13.25
N LEU A 192 -24.91 -14.68 12.21
CA LEU A 192 -23.88 -13.71 11.87
C LEU A 192 -24.48 -12.30 11.67
N LEU A 193 -25.59 -12.21 10.93
CA LEU A 193 -26.25 -10.94 10.65
C LEU A 193 -26.91 -10.35 11.90
N GLN A 194 -27.60 -11.17 12.70
CA GLN A 194 -28.24 -10.73 13.94
C GLN A 194 -27.22 -10.26 14.98
N ASP A 195 -26.12 -11.00 15.16
CA ASP A 195 -25.07 -10.69 16.15
C ASP A 195 -24.21 -9.48 15.74
N SER A 196 -24.17 -9.14 14.44
CA SER A 196 -23.30 -8.08 13.93
C SER A 196 -23.81 -6.65 14.19
N ASP A 197 -25.02 -6.51 14.76
CA ASP A 197 -25.64 -5.24 15.11
C ASP A 197 -25.63 -4.24 13.94
N LYS A 198 -26.28 -4.64 12.84
CA LYS A 198 -26.58 -3.83 11.65
C LYS A 198 -25.36 -3.06 11.08
N PRO A 199 -24.31 -3.75 10.57
CA PRO A 199 -23.15 -3.10 9.96
C PRO A 199 -23.56 -2.19 8.81
N ASP A 200 -22.95 -1.03 8.67
CA ASP A 200 -23.16 -0.13 7.53
C ASP A 200 -22.72 -0.73 6.19
N ILE A 201 -21.66 -1.54 6.22
CA ILE A 201 -21.09 -2.22 5.05
C ILE A 201 -20.87 -3.70 5.41
N LEU A 202 -21.29 -4.60 4.53
CA LEU A 202 -21.04 -6.03 4.63
C LEU A 202 -20.22 -6.48 3.41
N VAL A 203 -19.09 -7.13 3.66
CA VAL A 203 -18.18 -7.63 2.62
C VAL A 203 -18.04 -9.14 2.77
N PHE A 204 -18.54 -9.89 1.80
CA PHE A 204 -18.39 -11.34 1.76
C PHE A 204 -17.38 -11.73 0.69
N GLY A 205 -16.21 -12.22 1.11
CA GLY A 205 -15.18 -12.78 0.23
C GLY A 205 -15.17 -14.30 0.28
N PHE A 206 -15.36 -14.94 -0.86
CA PHE A 206 -15.27 -16.38 -1.01
C PHE A 206 -14.09 -16.80 -1.89
N GLN A 207 -13.57 -17.99 -1.64
CA GLN A 207 -12.59 -18.68 -2.47
C GLN A 207 -13.05 -20.11 -2.77
N GLU A 208 -12.55 -20.67 -3.87
CA GLU A 208 -12.89 -22.02 -4.38
C GLU A 208 -14.39 -22.28 -4.53
N LEU A 209 -15.21 -21.29 -4.92
CA LEU A 209 -16.64 -21.52 -5.17
C LEU A 209 -16.94 -22.43 -6.36
N VAL A 210 -15.96 -22.61 -7.25
CA VAL A 210 -16.04 -23.50 -8.40
C VAL A 210 -15.13 -24.69 -8.15
N ASP A 211 -15.65 -25.88 -8.40
CA ASP A 211 -14.87 -27.11 -8.36
C ASP A 211 -13.82 -27.10 -9.49
N LEU A 212 -12.55 -26.96 -9.09
CA LEU A 212 -11.42 -26.96 -10.00
C LEU A 212 -11.04 -28.36 -10.49
N GLU A 213 -11.55 -29.43 -9.84
CA GLU A 213 -11.34 -30.82 -10.24
C GLU A 213 -12.30 -31.24 -11.37
N ASP A 214 -13.45 -30.55 -11.50
CA ASP A 214 -14.34 -30.70 -12.66
C ASP A 214 -13.72 -30.05 -13.91
N LYS A 215 -13.05 -30.89 -14.70
CA LYS A 215 -12.38 -30.54 -15.98
C LYS A 215 -13.32 -29.83 -16.96
N LYS A 216 -14.63 -30.07 -16.92
CA LYS A 216 -15.61 -29.50 -17.88
C LYS A 216 -15.92 -28.03 -17.57
N THR A 217 -16.12 -27.71 -16.30
CA THR A 217 -16.42 -26.35 -15.82
C THR A 217 -15.16 -25.47 -15.84
N THR A 218 -14.04 -26.06 -15.45
CA THR A 218 -12.72 -25.43 -15.43
C THR A 218 -12.24 -25.06 -16.85
N ALA A 219 -12.38 -25.94 -17.84
CA ALA A 219 -12.05 -25.64 -19.23
C ALA A 219 -12.88 -24.47 -19.80
N LYS A 220 -14.19 -24.42 -19.53
CA LYS A 220 -15.05 -23.30 -19.98
C LYS A 220 -14.65 -21.95 -19.37
N SER A 221 -14.17 -21.96 -18.13
CA SER A 221 -13.67 -20.73 -17.47
C SER A 221 -12.30 -20.31 -18.01
N PHE A 222 -11.47 -21.25 -18.49
CA PHE A 222 -10.13 -20.97 -19.02
C PHE A 222 -10.13 -20.54 -20.50
N PHE A 223 -11.10 -20.98 -21.32
CA PHE A 223 -11.13 -20.71 -22.77
C PHE A 223 -11.98 -19.50 -23.21
N LYS A 224 -12.56 -18.71 -22.30
CA LYS A 224 -13.25 -17.47 -22.68
C LYS A 224 -12.27 -16.35 -23.00
N SER A 225 -11.80 -16.32 -24.25
CA SER A 225 -11.08 -15.19 -24.85
C SER A 225 -12.05 -14.07 -25.26
N LYS A 226 -11.64 -12.82 -24.96
CA LYS A 226 -12.28 -11.52 -25.32
C LYS A 226 -13.05 -11.56 -26.65
N LYS A 227 -14.38 -11.44 -26.61
CA LYS A 227 -15.15 -10.96 -27.77
C LYS A 227 -16.37 -10.14 -27.32
N LYS A 228 -16.31 -8.85 -27.70
CA LYS A 228 -17.31 -7.76 -27.64
C LYS A 228 -17.71 -7.20 -26.27
N GLU A 229 -17.13 -6.05 -25.96
CA GLU A 229 -17.77 -4.97 -25.18
C GLU A 229 -18.99 -4.44 -25.96
N LYS A 230 -20.17 -4.52 -25.34
CA LYS A 230 -21.14 -3.44 -25.11
C LYS A 230 -22.44 -4.07 -24.61
N ASP A 231 -22.91 -3.53 -23.49
CA ASP A 231 -24.18 -3.76 -22.77
C ASP A 231 -24.36 -5.04 -21.93
N SER A 232 -24.70 -4.80 -20.65
CA SER A 232 -25.11 -5.69 -19.55
C SER A 232 -24.01 -6.41 -18.73
N ASP A 233 -23.34 -5.66 -17.84
CA ASP A 233 -22.33 -6.14 -16.88
C ASP A 233 -22.83 -7.13 -15.79
N HIS A 234 -24.03 -7.68 -15.89
CA HIS A 234 -24.62 -8.56 -14.86
C HIS A 234 -24.94 -10.00 -15.30
N GLU A 235 -24.84 -10.37 -16.58
CA GLU A 235 -25.47 -11.62 -17.05
C GLU A 235 -24.55 -12.85 -17.22
N HIS A 236 -23.25 -12.77 -16.95
CA HIS A 236 -22.34 -13.90 -17.19
C HIS A 236 -21.73 -14.56 -15.94
N MET A 237 -22.33 -14.36 -14.76
CA MET A 237 -21.99 -15.14 -13.57
C MET A 237 -22.48 -16.59 -13.71
N SER A 238 -21.63 -17.58 -13.36
CA SER A 238 -22.05 -18.98 -13.21
C SER A 238 -23.20 -19.11 -12.21
N HIS A 239 -23.99 -20.18 -12.32
CA HIS A 239 -25.14 -20.44 -11.44
C HIS A 239 -24.77 -20.40 -9.95
N GLN A 240 -23.56 -20.87 -9.58
CA GLN A 240 -23.10 -20.89 -8.20
C GLN A 240 -22.96 -19.50 -7.58
N TYR A 241 -22.40 -18.52 -8.32
CA TYR A 241 -22.26 -17.15 -7.81
C TYR A 241 -23.60 -16.47 -7.61
N ARG A 242 -24.54 -16.65 -8.55
CA ARG A 242 -25.90 -16.11 -8.43
C ARG A 242 -26.62 -16.70 -7.22
N ASN A 243 -26.47 -18.01 -7.00
CA ASN A 243 -27.07 -18.66 -5.83
C ASN A 243 -26.55 -18.08 -4.52
N TRP A 244 -25.24 -17.85 -4.40
CA TRP A 244 -24.67 -17.23 -3.21
C TRP A 244 -25.14 -15.79 -3.04
N ARG A 245 -25.10 -14.97 -4.12
CA ARG A 245 -25.63 -13.60 -4.09
C ARG A 245 -27.08 -13.57 -3.61
N ASP A 246 -27.95 -14.32 -4.27
CA ASP A 246 -29.40 -14.30 -3.99
C ASP A 246 -29.71 -14.84 -2.60
N PHE A 247 -28.97 -15.86 -2.14
CA PHE A 247 -29.07 -16.36 -0.78
C PHE A 247 -28.67 -15.29 0.26
N LEU A 248 -27.55 -14.58 0.04
CA LEU A 248 -27.11 -13.51 0.93
C LEU A 248 -28.11 -12.35 0.96
N THR A 249 -28.63 -11.95 -0.19
CA THR A 249 -29.68 -10.92 -0.28
C THR A 249 -30.91 -11.32 0.55
N ARG A 250 -31.43 -12.54 0.37
CA ARG A 250 -32.57 -13.03 1.17
C ARG A 250 -32.25 -13.08 2.66
N CYS A 251 -31.04 -13.50 3.04
CA CYS A 251 -30.65 -13.50 4.45
C CYS A 251 -30.66 -12.08 5.04
N LEU A 252 -30.25 -11.07 4.28
CA LEU A 252 -30.31 -9.68 4.74
C LEU A 252 -31.77 -9.23 4.92
N ASP A 253 -32.62 -9.49 3.93
CA ASP A 253 -34.04 -9.12 3.96
C ASP A 253 -34.80 -9.80 5.11
N ASP A 254 -34.50 -11.08 5.38
CA ASP A 254 -35.20 -11.88 6.38
C ASP A 254 -34.71 -11.62 7.82
N TYR A 255 -33.40 -11.39 8.01
CA TYR A 255 -32.78 -11.40 9.34
C TYR A 255 -32.30 -10.03 9.84
N VAL A 256 -32.23 -9.00 8.99
CA VAL A 256 -31.82 -7.63 9.40
C VAL A 256 -33.02 -6.69 9.41
N GLN A 257 -33.83 -6.80 10.46
CA GLN A 257 -35.10 -6.08 10.56
C GLN A 257 -34.95 -4.55 10.62
N GLY A 258 -35.79 -3.85 9.86
CA GLY A 258 -35.91 -2.40 9.86
C GLY A 258 -34.79 -1.65 9.13
N GLU A 259 -33.87 -2.36 8.50
CA GLU A 259 -32.82 -1.78 7.66
C GLU A 259 -32.97 -2.28 6.22
N ILE A 260 -32.57 -1.46 5.25
CA ILE A 260 -32.52 -1.85 3.85
C ILE A 260 -31.06 -1.88 3.42
N TYR A 261 -30.64 -3.01 2.88
CA TYR A 261 -29.33 -3.17 2.28
C TYR A 261 -29.44 -3.25 0.76
N HIS A 262 -28.54 -2.55 0.08
CA HIS A 262 -28.39 -2.65 -1.36
C HIS A 262 -27.12 -3.39 -1.70
N LEU A 263 -27.19 -4.24 -2.70
CA LEU A 263 -26.02 -4.83 -3.31
C LEU A 263 -25.22 -3.73 -4.01
N LEU A 264 -24.07 -3.36 -3.45
CA LEU A 264 -23.18 -2.36 -4.02
C LEU A 264 -22.39 -2.94 -5.19
N HIS A 265 -21.83 -4.13 -4.99
CA HIS A 265 -20.95 -4.73 -5.99
C HIS A 265 -20.83 -6.24 -5.86
N THR A 266 -20.66 -6.91 -6.99
CA THR A 266 -20.25 -8.32 -7.08
C THR A 266 -19.18 -8.50 -8.14
N ALA A 267 -18.17 -9.31 -7.86
CA ALA A 267 -17.16 -9.71 -8.84
C ALA A 267 -16.75 -11.16 -8.61
N ASN A 268 -16.26 -11.82 -9.66
CA ASN A 268 -15.77 -13.19 -9.60
C ASN A 268 -14.53 -13.40 -10.46
N LEU A 269 -13.62 -14.28 -10.03
CA LEU A 269 -12.44 -14.69 -10.78
C LEU A 269 -12.19 -16.18 -10.56
N VAL A 270 -12.59 -17.01 -11.53
CA VAL A 270 -12.54 -18.48 -11.53
C VAL A 270 -13.21 -19.14 -10.33
N GLY A 271 -12.62 -19.09 -9.13
CA GLY A 271 -13.20 -19.57 -7.88
C GLY A 271 -13.25 -18.51 -6.78
N LEU A 272 -12.69 -17.31 -6.99
CA LEU A 272 -12.90 -16.16 -6.11
C LEU A 272 -14.25 -15.52 -6.40
N PHE A 273 -14.92 -15.04 -5.35
CA PHE A 273 -16.14 -14.27 -5.46
C PHE A 273 -16.23 -13.26 -4.34
N THR A 274 -16.62 -12.03 -4.66
CA THR A 274 -16.86 -10.98 -3.68
C THR A 274 -18.29 -10.48 -3.85
N CYS A 275 -18.98 -10.29 -2.72
CA CYS A 275 -20.32 -9.71 -2.67
C CYS A 275 -20.34 -8.63 -1.58
N VAL A 276 -20.62 -7.38 -1.95
CA VAL A 276 -20.59 -6.23 -1.04
C VAL A 276 -21.97 -5.59 -0.96
N PHE A 277 -22.48 -5.45 0.25
CA PHE A 277 -23.74 -4.79 0.55
C PHE A 277 -23.51 -3.53 1.38
N VAL A 278 -24.32 -2.52 1.16
CA VAL A 278 -24.30 -1.27 1.93
C VAL A 278 -25.69 -0.90 2.39
N ARG A 279 -25.77 -0.31 3.59
CA ARG A 279 -27.02 0.18 4.13
C ARG A 279 -27.52 1.39 3.33
N SER A 280 -28.83 1.48 3.13
CA SER A 280 -29.48 2.45 2.24
C SER A 280 -29.04 3.92 2.44
N PRO A 281 -28.87 4.44 3.67
CA PRO A 281 -28.43 5.83 3.87
C PRO A 281 -27.02 6.14 3.35
N LEU A 282 -26.15 5.13 3.17
CA LEU A 282 -24.81 5.32 2.64
C LEU A 282 -24.77 5.34 1.11
N LEU A 283 -25.73 4.72 0.43
CA LEU A 283 -25.72 4.58 -1.02
C LEU A 283 -25.52 5.92 -1.78
N PRO A 284 -26.24 7.02 -1.48
CA PRO A 284 -26.04 8.29 -2.19
C PRO A 284 -24.72 9.00 -1.86
N ARG A 285 -24.02 8.56 -0.81
CA ARG A 285 -22.72 9.10 -0.36
C ARG A 285 -21.54 8.39 -1.03
N ILE A 286 -21.77 7.25 -1.67
CA ILE A 286 -20.74 6.46 -2.34
C ILE A 286 -20.53 6.99 -3.76
N LYS A 287 -19.27 7.22 -4.12
CA LYS A 287 -18.82 7.71 -5.42
C LYS A 287 -17.67 6.85 -5.93
N ASN A 288 -17.35 6.98 -7.22
CA ASN A 288 -16.15 6.41 -7.84
C ASN A 288 -15.97 4.89 -7.60
N ILE A 289 -17.06 4.13 -7.70
CA ILE A 289 -17.05 2.67 -7.57
C ILE A 289 -16.30 2.07 -8.76
N ASN A 290 -15.20 1.39 -8.50
CA ASN A 290 -14.36 0.75 -9.51
C ASN A 290 -13.90 -0.61 -9.02
N ALA A 291 -13.81 -1.59 -9.90
CA ALA A 291 -13.35 -2.92 -9.56
C ALA A 291 -12.34 -3.43 -10.57
N ALA A 292 -11.44 -4.30 -10.10
CA ALA A 292 -10.39 -4.89 -10.91
C ALA A 292 -10.07 -6.32 -10.47
N GLU A 293 -9.44 -7.07 -11.38
CA GLU A 293 -8.94 -8.42 -11.12
C GLU A 293 -7.43 -8.50 -11.37
N VAL A 294 -6.70 -9.21 -10.51
CA VAL A 294 -5.27 -9.50 -10.70
C VAL A 294 -5.09 -11.01 -10.72
N LYS A 295 -4.62 -11.55 -11.84
CA LYS A 295 -4.38 -12.99 -12.03
C LYS A 295 -3.00 -13.38 -11.56
N ARG A 296 -2.90 -14.45 -10.77
CA ARG A 296 -1.64 -14.96 -10.19
C ARG A 296 -1.40 -16.46 -10.43
N GLY A 297 -2.36 -17.18 -11.01
CA GLY A 297 -2.22 -18.60 -11.35
C GLY A 297 -1.25 -18.85 -12.51
N MET A 298 -0.53 -19.97 -12.45
CA MET A 298 0.46 -20.41 -13.48
C MET A 298 1.35 -19.26 -13.99
N GLY A 299 2.07 -18.60 -13.09
CA GLY A 299 2.98 -17.49 -13.45
C GLY A 299 2.28 -16.16 -13.78
N GLY A 300 1.04 -15.95 -13.33
CA GLY A 300 0.29 -14.71 -13.53
C GLY A 300 -0.67 -14.71 -14.72
N LEU A 301 -0.74 -15.81 -15.48
CA LEU A 301 -1.56 -15.89 -16.69
C LEU A 301 -2.98 -16.41 -16.44
N HIS A 302 -3.24 -17.02 -15.28
CA HIS A 302 -4.48 -17.74 -14.99
C HIS A 302 -5.18 -17.24 -13.72
N GLY A 303 -6.52 -17.30 -13.72
CA GLY A 303 -7.36 -16.74 -12.66
C GLY A 303 -7.65 -17.64 -11.47
N ASN A 304 -7.16 -18.88 -11.43
CA ASN A 304 -7.42 -19.79 -10.30
C ASN A 304 -6.74 -19.34 -8.99
N LYS A 305 -5.83 -18.38 -9.08
CA LYS A 305 -5.21 -17.63 -7.98
C LYS A 305 -5.16 -16.16 -8.39
N GLY A 306 -5.24 -15.26 -7.43
CA GLY A 306 -5.32 -13.84 -7.72
C GLY A 306 -5.99 -13.02 -6.64
N ALA A 307 -6.51 -11.87 -7.04
CA ALA A 307 -7.34 -11.01 -6.20
C ALA A 307 -8.47 -10.35 -7.00
N LEU A 308 -9.58 -10.13 -6.29
CA LEU A 308 -10.66 -9.22 -6.66
C LEU A 308 -10.51 -7.96 -5.82
N ILE A 309 -10.51 -6.81 -6.47
CA ILE A 309 -10.31 -5.50 -5.86
C ILE A 309 -11.55 -4.67 -6.10
N LEU A 310 -12.11 -4.08 -5.05
CA LEU A 310 -13.18 -3.09 -5.12
C LEU A 310 -12.71 -1.80 -4.45
N ARG A 311 -12.72 -0.71 -5.19
CA ARG A 311 -12.51 0.66 -4.72
C ARG A 311 -13.82 1.42 -4.76
N PHE A 312 -14.05 2.26 -3.76
CA PHE A 312 -14.99 3.38 -3.86
C PHE A 312 -14.58 4.49 -2.87
N VAL A 313 -15.19 5.66 -3.02
CA VAL A 313 -15.07 6.77 -2.08
C VAL A 313 -16.40 6.92 -1.35
N LEU A 314 -16.39 6.89 -0.02
CA LEU A 314 -17.56 7.18 0.81
C LEU A 314 -17.37 8.57 1.41
N ASP A 315 -18.27 9.49 1.07
CA ASP A 315 -18.06 10.95 1.21
C ASP A 315 -16.76 11.40 0.53
N ASP A 316 -15.71 11.54 1.32
CA ASP A 316 -14.36 11.96 0.92
C ASP A 316 -13.29 10.97 1.41
N THR A 317 -13.69 9.80 1.94
CA THR A 317 -12.76 8.72 2.36
C THR A 317 -12.62 7.68 1.27
N SER A 318 -11.39 7.44 0.80
CA SER A 318 -11.14 6.34 -0.15
C SER A 318 -10.99 4.99 0.55
N MET A 319 -11.71 3.99 0.05
CA MET A 319 -11.72 2.63 0.60
C MET A 319 -11.41 1.61 -0.50
N CYS A 320 -10.57 0.63 -0.17
CA CYS A 320 -10.20 -0.48 -1.05
C CYS A 320 -10.38 -1.82 -0.34
N PHE A 321 -11.22 -2.69 -0.88
CA PHE A 321 -11.47 -4.05 -0.38
C PHE A 321 -10.86 -5.07 -1.34
N ILE A 322 -10.07 -5.98 -0.78
CA ILE A 322 -9.28 -6.95 -1.54
C ILE A 322 -9.64 -8.36 -1.05
N ASN A 323 -10.25 -9.17 -1.91
CA ASN A 323 -10.42 -10.61 -1.67
C ASN A 323 -9.37 -11.37 -2.49
N CYS A 324 -8.50 -12.14 -1.84
CA CYS A 324 -7.40 -12.83 -2.51
C CYS A 324 -7.39 -14.34 -2.27
N HIS A 325 -6.76 -15.05 -3.21
CA HIS A 325 -6.45 -16.46 -3.11
C HIS A 325 -5.05 -16.69 -3.68
N LEU A 326 -4.07 -16.88 -2.79
CA LEU A 326 -2.66 -16.91 -3.13
C LEU A 326 -2.12 -18.33 -3.37
N ALA A 327 -0.88 -18.43 -3.87
CA ALA A 327 -0.19 -19.70 -4.06
C ALA A 327 -0.28 -20.66 -2.86
N ALA A 328 -0.78 -21.87 -3.10
CA ALA A 328 -0.95 -22.91 -2.09
C ALA A 328 0.34 -23.73 -1.89
N GLY A 329 0.48 -24.36 -0.71
CA GLY A 329 1.59 -25.24 -0.38
C GLY A 329 2.50 -24.68 0.72
N GLN A 330 2.94 -25.57 1.61
CA GLN A 330 3.70 -25.18 2.81
C GLN A 330 5.07 -24.56 2.51
N THR A 331 5.66 -24.88 1.36
CA THR A 331 6.98 -24.39 0.91
C THR A 331 6.89 -23.14 0.04
N GLN A 332 5.70 -22.76 -0.44
CA GLN A 332 5.51 -21.68 -1.42
C GLN A 332 5.42 -20.26 -0.82
N THR A 333 6.17 -20.00 0.25
CA THR A 333 6.17 -18.68 0.92
C THR A 333 6.68 -17.58 0.00
N LYS A 334 7.71 -17.86 -0.81
CA LYS A 334 8.26 -16.89 -1.77
C LYS A 334 7.24 -16.52 -2.85
N ASP A 335 6.52 -17.50 -3.39
CA ASP A 335 5.48 -17.28 -4.39
C ASP A 335 4.33 -16.46 -3.82
N ARG A 336 3.88 -16.75 -2.58
CA ARG A 336 2.85 -15.95 -1.91
C ARG A 336 3.26 -14.50 -1.68
N ASN A 337 4.51 -14.28 -1.23
CA ASN A 337 5.03 -12.93 -1.06
C ASN A 337 5.09 -12.18 -2.41
N THR A 338 5.42 -12.90 -3.49
CA THR A 338 5.46 -12.36 -4.85
C THR A 338 4.05 -12.04 -5.36
N ASP A 339 3.07 -12.92 -5.11
CA ASP A 339 1.67 -12.71 -5.45
C ASP A 339 1.12 -11.46 -4.76
N ILE A 340 1.31 -11.34 -3.44
CA ILE A 340 0.85 -10.17 -2.68
C ILE A 340 1.54 -8.89 -3.12
N SER A 341 2.85 -8.91 -3.31
CA SER A 341 3.57 -7.72 -3.79
C SER A 341 3.03 -7.29 -5.16
N THR A 342 2.83 -8.24 -6.07
CA THR A 342 2.27 -7.94 -7.40
C THR A 342 0.85 -7.39 -7.31
N ILE A 343 0.00 -7.94 -6.45
CA ILE A 343 -1.37 -7.45 -6.26
C ILE A 343 -1.34 -6.00 -5.75
N LEU A 344 -0.59 -5.72 -4.68
CA LEU A 344 -0.55 -4.41 -4.05
C LEU A 344 0.07 -3.31 -4.94
N GLU A 345 1.03 -3.68 -5.79
CA GLU A 345 1.75 -2.76 -6.69
C GLU A 345 1.09 -2.62 -8.07
N SER A 346 0.02 -3.37 -8.33
CA SER A 346 -0.66 -3.31 -9.62
C SER A 346 -1.48 -2.03 -9.77
N GLN A 347 -1.24 -1.29 -10.87
CA GLN A 347 -2.00 -0.10 -11.26
C GLN A 347 -3.21 -0.50 -12.10
N VAL A 348 -4.18 -1.17 -11.47
CA VAL A 348 -5.33 -1.79 -12.16
C VAL A 348 -6.62 -0.98 -12.03
N LEU A 349 -6.63 0.03 -11.17
CA LEU A 349 -7.77 0.94 -10.98
C LEU A 349 -7.56 2.22 -11.82
N PRO A 350 -8.62 2.94 -12.20
CA PRO A 350 -8.48 4.17 -12.97
C PRO A 350 -7.92 5.32 -12.13
N ALA A 351 -6.98 6.08 -12.71
CA ALA A 351 -6.42 7.28 -12.09
C ALA A 351 -7.46 8.39 -11.95
N GLU A 352 -7.49 9.04 -10.79
CA GLU A 352 -8.10 10.36 -10.63
C GLU A 352 -7.16 11.41 -11.22
N ARG A 353 -7.65 12.16 -12.21
CA ARG A 353 -6.81 13.13 -12.94
C ARG A 353 -6.86 14.51 -12.30
N ASP A 354 -7.95 14.82 -11.58
CA ASP A 354 -8.07 16.08 -10.89
C ASP A 354 -7.16 16.09 -9.65
N HIS A 355 -6.15 16.97 -9.67
CA HIS A 355 -5.21 17.13 -8.58
C HIS A 355 -5.89 17.56 -7.27
N SER A 356 -6.92 18.40 -7.36
CA SER A 356 -7.64 18.90 -6.18
C SER A 356 -8.47 17.81 -5.51
N VAL A 357 -8.97 16.84 -6.28
CA VAL A 357 -9.68 15.68 -5.75
C VAL A 357 -8.69 14.65 -5.19
N ARG A 358 -7.54 14.45 -5.85
CA ARG A 358 -6.53 13.48 -5.42
C ARG A 358 -6.02 13.73 -4.01
N ILE A 359 -5.62 14.96 -3.72
CA ILE A 359 -5.05 15.33 -2.41
C ILE A 359 -6.03 15.14 -1.25
N ASP A 360 -7.33 15.22 -1.53
CA ASP A 360 -8.38 15.05 -0.54
C ASP A 360 -8.80 13.58 -0.40
N SER A 361 -8.72 12.79 -1.49
CA SER A 361 -9.25 11.42 -1.55
C SER A 361 -8.18 10.32 -1.40
N PHE A 362 -6.94 10.54 -1.81
CA PHE A 362 -5.87 9.53 -1.82
C PHE A 362 -4.71 9.97 -0.93
N VAL A 363 -3.83 9.02 -0.62
CA VAL A 363 -2.70 9.22 0.28
C VAL A 363 -1.36 8.90 -0.36
N GLY A 364 -0.30 9.55 0.14
CA GLY A 364 1.08 9.29 -0.27
C GLY A 364 1.37 9.73 -1.70
N GLY A 365 0.71 10.79 -2.17
CA GLY A 365 0.81 11.27 -3.56
C GLY A 365 0.22 10.32 -4.61
N GLY A 366 -0.57 9.33 -4.19
CA GLY A 366 -1.24 8.38 -5.07
C GLY A 366 -2.35 9.02 -5.92
N ASP A 367 -2.68 8.39 -7.04
CA ASP A 367 -3.78 8.80 -7.94
C ASP A 367 -4.99 7.84 -7.91
N GLY A 368 -4.94 6.84 -7.02
CA GLY A 368 -5.99 5.85 -6.85
C GLY A 368 -5.87 4.67 -7.80
N THR A 369 -4.77 4.56 -8.58
CA THR A 369 -4.52 3.42 -9.46
C THR A 369 -4.05 2.18 -8.70
N MET A 370 -3.32 2.37 -7.60
CA MET A 370 -2.81 1.29 -6.75
C MET A 370 -3.67 1.12 -5.50
N ILE A 371 -3.66 -0.08 -4.93
CA ILE A 371 -4.36 -0.36 -3.65
C ILE A 371 -3.86 0.57 -2.55
N LEU A 372 -2.54 0.78 -2.47
CA LEU A 372 -1.94 1.55 -1.39
C LEU A 372 -2.10 3.07 -1.51
N ASP A 373 -2.71 3.57 -2.59
CA ASP A 373 -3.10 4.98 -2.71
C ASP A 373 -4.31 5.31 -1.83
N HIS A 374 -5.01 4.30 -1.30
CA HIS A 374 -6.26 4.48 -0.56
C HIS A 374 -6.01 4.63 0.93
N GLU A 375 -6.81 5.49 1.57
CA GLU A 375 -6.75 5.71 3.02
C GLU A 375 -7.04 4.42 3.78
N ILE A 376 -8.11 3.74 3.39
CA ILE A 376 -8.54 2.50 4.03
C ILE A 376 -8.36 1.34 3.07
N CYS A 377 -7.59 0.33 3.47
CA CYS A 377 -7.48 -0.94 2.75
C CYS A 377 -7.87 -2.10 3.66
N ILE A 378 -8.80 -2.96 3.24
CA ILE A 378 -9.10 -4.21 3.94
C ILE A 378 -8.83 -5.38 3.00
N LEU A 379 -7.85 -6.19 3.37
CA LEU A 379 -7.48 -7.41 2.69
C LEU A 379 -8.09 -8.60 3.42
N ASN A 380 -8.79 -9.45 2.68
CA ASN A 380 -9.30 -10.72 3.14
C ASN A 380 -8.89 -11.83 2.17
N GLY A 381 -8.85 -13.07 2.65
CA GLY A 381 -8.64 -14.24 1.81
C GLY A 381 -7.55 -15.18 2.27
N GLN A 382 -7.22 -16.13 1.40
CA GLN A 382 -6.40 -17.27 1.75
C GLN A 382 -4.89 -16.96 1.68
N GLN A 383 -4.26 -16.87 2.84
CA GLN A 383 -2.81 -16.73 3.05
C GLN A 383 -2.28 -17.77 4.06
N PRO A 384 -1.62 -18.87 3.62
CA PRO A 384 -1.01 -19.79 4.55
C PRO A 384 0.21 -19.18 5.25
N SER A 385 0.14 -19.07 6.58
CA SER A 385 1.27 -18.80 7.46
C SER A 385 1.70 -20.07 8.19
N LYS A 386 3.02 -20.28 8.34
CA LYS A 386 3.57 -21.21 9.32
C LYS A 386 3.74 -20.45 10.64
N THR A 387 3.00 -20.84 11.68
CA THR A 387 3.56 -21.21 13.00
C THR A 387 2.46 -21.56 13.99
N SER A 388 2.56 -22.79 14.49
CA SER A 388 2.14 -23.24 15.81
C SER A 388 2.75 -22.39 16.93
N GLY A 389 1.97 -22.12 17.97
CA GLY A 389 2.46 -21.97 19.35
C GLY A 389 3.37 -20.76 19.65
N THR A 390 2.92 -19.91 20.57
CA THR A 390 3.63 -18.77 21.20
C THR A 390 3.78 -17.48 20.38
N ARG A 391 3.04 -16.46 20.85
CA ARG A 391 3.10 -15.01 20.56
C ARG A 391 2.89 -14.60 19.09
N PRO A 392 1.68 -14.18 18.70
CA PRO A 392 1.46 -13.58 17.38
C PRO A 392 2.14 -12.21 17.32
N THR A 393 2.59 -11.84 16.13
CA THR A 393 2.98 -10.50 15.63
C THR A 393 4.44 -10.05 15.64
N SER A 394 5.35 -10.45 16.54
CA SER A 394 6.68 -9.80 16.54
C SER A 394 7.70 -10.40 15.56
N ARG A 395 7.85 -11.72 15.46
CA ARG A 395 9.03 -12.30 14.78
C ARG A 395 9.01 -12.28 13.24
N PHE A 396 7.83 -12.37 12.61
CA PHE A 396 7.71 -12.27 11.15
C PHE A 396 7.78 -10.82 10.64
N LYS A 397 7.33 -9.85 11.45
CA LYS A 397 7.48 -8.41 11.16
C LYS A 397 8.94 -7.95 11.26
N THR A 398 9.78 -8.66 12.02
CA THR A 398 11.16 -8.23 12.32
C THR A 398 12.25 -8.72 11.36
N GLN A 399 12.01 -9.71 10.50
CA GLN A 399 13.10 -10.27 9.67
C GLN A 399 13.14 -9.79 8.22
N ASN A 400 12.04 -9.27 7.68
CA ASN A 400 12.03 -8.73 6.31
C ASN A 400 11.38 -7.33 6.29
N PRO A 401 12.18 -6.25 6.33
CA PRO A 401 11.69 -4.88 6.22
C PRO A 401 10.83 -4.64 4.97
N TRP A 402 10.99 -5.47 3.94
CA TRP A 402 10.39 -5.37 2.59
C TRP A 402 9.11 -6.18 2.42
N PHE A 403 8.60 -6.82 3.48
CA PHE A 403 7.31 -7.49 3.42
C PHE A 403 6.20 -6.44 3.31
N ARG A 404 5.59 -6.27 2.14
CA ARG A 404 4.58 -5.22 1.87
C ARG A 404 3.37 -5.26 2.82
N LEU A 405 3.02 -6.43 3.36
CA LEU A 405 1.98 -6.56 4.38
C LEU A 405 2.39 -6.02 5.76
N ARG A 406 3.63 -5.53 5.94
CA ARG A 406 4.04 -4.82 7.16
C ARG A 406 3.24 -3.54 7.41
N ALA A 407 2.76 -2.90 6.34
CA ALA A 407 1.86 -1.75 6.42
C ALA A 407 0.44 -2.12 6.88
N PHE A 408 0.13 -3.41 6.96
CA PHE A 408 -1.16 -3.91 7.42
C PHE A 408 -1.08 -4.39 8.88
N HIS A 409 -2.19 -4.20 9.57
CA HIS A 409 -2.48 -4.67 10.90
C HIS A 409 -3.38 -5.91 10.83
N GLU A 410 -3.31 -6.72 11.87
CA GLU A 410 -4.13 -7.91 12.05
C GLU A 410 -4.29 -8.11 13.55
N LEU A 411 -5.51 -8.34 14.01
CA LEU A 411 -5.73 -8.66 15.41
C LEU A 411 -5.08 -9.99 15.80
N PRO A 412 -4.69 -10.16 17.08
CA PRO A 412 -4.23 -11.44 17.59
C PRO A 412 -5.25 -12.56 17.31
N ILE A 413 -4.78 -13.63 16.68
CA ILE A 413 -5.61 -14.81 16.43
C ILE A 413 -5.78 -15.59 17.73
N THR A 414 -7.03 -15.71 18.18
CA THR A 414 -7.42 -16.43 19.41
C THR A 414 -8.24 -17.70 19.12
N PHE A 415 -8.43 -18.04 17.84
CA PHE A 415 -9.15 -19.23 17.38
C PHE A 415 -8.20 -20.30 16.81
N ALA A 416 -8.65 -21.55 16.80
CA ALA A 416 -7.89 -22.67 16.26
C ALA A 416 -7.75 -22.62 14.72
N PRO A 417 -6.76 -23.29 14.12
CA PRO A 417 -6.54 -23.31 12.67
C PRO A 417 -7.81 -23.52 11.84
N THR A 418 -7.93 -22.80 10.73
CA THR A 418 -9.13 -22.82 9.87
C THR A 418 -9.04 -23.88 8.78
N TYR A 419 -7.88 -24.50 8.60
CA TYR A 419 -7.56 -25.50 7.59
C TYR A 419 -6.70 -26.61 8.21
N LYS A 420 -6.67 -27.86 7.74
CA LYS A 420 -7.58 -28.53 6.79
C LYS A 420 -8.44 -29.51 7.57
N TYR A 421 -9.75 -29.51 7.34
CA TYR A 421 -10.71 -30.40 7.99
C TYR A 421 -11.19 -31.50 7.06
N ASP A 422 -11.59 -32.63 7.63
CA ASP A 422 -12.43 -33.59 6.92
C ASP A 422 -13.85 -33.00 6.83
N VAL A 423 -14.36 -32.86 5.60
CA VAL A 423 -15.66 -32.23 5.32
C VAL A 423 -16.77 -32.91 6.11
N GLY A 424 -17.64 -32.09 6.73
CA GLY A 424 -18.74 -32.55 7.59
C GLY A 424 -18.34 -32.85 9.04
N THR A 425 -17.06 -32.73 9.40
CA THR A 425 -16.57 -33.07 10.74
C THR A 425 -15.71 -31.97 11.35
N ASP A 426 -15.38 -32.08 12.65
CA ASP A 426 -14.41 -31.23 13.34
C ASP A 426 -13.00 -31.86 13.41
N ASN A 427 -12.79 -32.98 12.70
CA ASN A 427 -11.49 -33.62 12.60
C ASN A 427 -10.62 -32.91 11.57
N TYR A 428 -9.35 -32.69 11.92
CA TYR A 428 -8.35 -32.29 10.94
C TYR A 428 -8.04 -33.42 9.97
N ASP A 429 -7.52 -33.07 8.79
CA ASP A 429 -7.25 -33.95 7.65
C ASP A 429 -6.71 -35.33 8.02
N THR A 430 -7.59 -36.34 7.95
CA THR A 430 -7.23 -37.75 8.16
C THR A 430 -6.87 -38.47 6.86
N SER A 431 -6.92 -37.78 5.71
CA SER A 431 -6.52 -38.35 4.43
C SER A 431 -5.05 -38.76 4.40
N GLU A 432 -4.65 -39.54 3.40
CA GLU A 432 -3.26 -39.95 3.20
C GLU A 432 -2.29 -38.76 3.10
N LYS A 433 -2.78 -37.59 2.66
CA LYS A 433 -1.98 -36.37 2.52
C LYS A 433 -1.63 -35.73 3.86
N LYS A 434 -2.38 -36.02 4.94
CA LYS A 434 -2.17 -35.58 6.32
C LYS A 434 -1.68 -34.13 6.43
N ARG A 435 -2.41 -33.20 5.81
CA ARG A 435 -1.98 -31.79 5.78
C ARG A 435 -2.03 -31.22 7.19
N ALA A 436 -0.91 -30.60 7.60
CA ALA A 436 -0.83 -29.95 8.90
C ALA A 436 -1.86 -28.82 9.01
N PRO A 437 -2.52 -28.65 10.18
CA PRO A 437 -3.42 -27.54 10.43
C PRO A 437 -2.74 -26.16 10.22
N ALA A 438 -3.46 -25.21 9.63
CA ALA A 438 -2.96 -23.86 9.37
C ALA A 438 -4.07 -22.78 9.46
N TRP A 439 -3.66 -21.55 9.78
CA TRP A 439 -4.50 -20.36 9.65
C TRP A 439 -4.34 -19.81 8.24
N CYS A 440 -5.13 -20.37 7.34
CA CYS A 440 -5.14 -19.99 5.94
C CYS A 440 -6.02 -18.76 5.70
N ASP A 441 -7.08 -18.56 6.47
CA ASP A 441 -8.13 -17.58 6.19
C ASP A 441 -7.93 -16.33 7.06
N ARG A 442 -7.55 -15.20 6.45
CA ARG A 442 -6.99 -14.04 7.16
C ARG A 442 -7.72 -12.75 6.85
N LEU A 443 -7.75 -11.84 7.82
CA LEU A 443 -8.23 -10.46 7.67
C LEU A 443 -7.12 -9.51 8.09
N LEU A 444 -6.72 -8.63 7.18
CA LEU A 444 -5.67 -7.64 7.38
C LEU A 444 -6.21 -6.27 6.98
N TYR A 445 -5.80 -5.21 7.68
CA TYR A 445 -6.29 -3.86 7.40
C TYR A 445 -5.18 -2.82 7.46
N ARG A 446 -5.34 -1.73 6.71
CA ARG A 446 -4.53 -0.52 6.76
C ARG A 446 -5.47 0.68 6.80
N GLY A 447 -5.14 1.65 7.63
CA GLY A 447 -5.88 2.91 7.72
C GLY A 447 -5.52 3.70 8.97
N HIS A 448 -4.24 3.68 9.38
CA HIS A 448 -3.70 4.37 10.55
C HIS A 448 -4.63 4.28 11.78
N ASP A 449 -5.08 5.42 12.30
CA ASP A 449 -5.99 5.61 13.43
C ASP A 449 -7.47 5.61 13.02
N ARG A 450 -7.78 5.44 11.74
CA ARG A 450 -9.16 5.42 11.20
C ARG A 450 -9.81 4.05 11.24
N VAL A 451 -9.05 2.98 11.45
CA VAL A 451 -9.56 1.61 11.44
C VAL A 451 -9.25 0.93 12.76
N GLU A 452 -10.30 0.54 13.46
CA GLU A 452 -10.25 -0.33 14.62
C GLU A 452 -10.98 -1.63 14.28
N GLN A 453 -10.27 -2.74 14.32
CA GLN A 453 -10.92 -4.04 14.27
C GLN A 453 -11.43 -4.38 15.69
N LEU A 454 -12.72 -4.64 15.82
CA LEU A 454 -13.41 -4.90 17.08
C LEU A 454 -13.47 -6.39 17.43
N ASP A 455 -13.53 -7.25 16.42
CA ASP A 455 -13.61 -8.70 16.57
C ASP A 455 -12.81 -9.41 15.47
N TYR A 456 -12.33 -10.61 15.79
CA TYR A 456 -11.69 -11.51 14.84
C TYR A 456 -11.94 -12.97 15.22
N ARG A 457 -12.89 -13.60 14.51
CA ARG A 457 -13.43 -14.91 14.89
C ARG A 457 -13.54 -15.89 13.74
N ARG A 458 -13.43 -17.17 14.09
CA ARG A 458 -13.75 -18.32 13.25
C ARG A 458 -15.17 -18.81 13.54
N HIS A 459 -15.83 -19.38 12.53
CA HIS A 459 -17.16 -19.98 12.66
C HIS A 459 -17.14 -21.49 12.42
N GLU A 460 -17.93 -22.24 13.18
CA GLU A 460 -17.99 -23.71 13.13
C GLU A 460 -18.96 -24.21 12.06
N VAL A 461 -18.66 -23.90 10.80
CA VAL A 461 -19.37 -24.37 9.60
C VAL A 461 -18.58 -25.51 8.96
N ARG A 462 -19.23 -26.64 8.66
CA ARG A 462 -18.56 -27.91 8.33
C ARG A 462 -18.69 -28.34 6.87
N VAL A 463 -19.44 -27.60 6.05
CA VAL A 463 -19.63 -27.95 4.63
C VAL A 463 -18.35 -27.84 3.78
N SER A 464 -17.31 -27.17 4.29
CA SER A 464 -16.01 -27.01 3.64
C SER A 464 -14.89 -27.61 4.48
N ASP A 465 -13.75 -27.92 3.86
CA ASP A 465 -12.50 -28.28 4.55
C ASP A 465 -11.81 -27.06 5.19
N HIS A 466 -12.40 -25.88 5.02
CA HIS A 466 -12.08 -24.63 5.69
C HIS A 466 -13.23 -24.11 6.57
N ARG A 467 -12.87 -23.38 7.63
CA ARG A 467 -13.82 -22.64 8.49
C ARG A 467 -13.92 -21.17 8.08
N PRO A 468 -15.13 -20.57 7.96
CA PRO A 468 -15.28 -19.15 7.71
C PRO A 468 -14.66 -18.30 8.82
N VAL A 469 -14.15 -17.13 8.44
CA VAL A 469 -13.58 -16.15 9.36
C VAL A 469 -14.24 -14.79 9.15
N THR A 470 -14.59 -14.10 10.24
CA THR A 470 -15.17 -12.75 10.17
C THR A 470 -14.41 -11.78 11.06
N GLY A 471 -14.46 -10.51 10.70
CA GLY A 471 -14.01 -9.41 11.52
C GLY A 471 -14.97 -8.24 11.41
N LEU A 472 -15.25 -7.61 12.54
CA LEU A 472 -16.04 -6.38 12.63
C LEU A 472 -15.07 -5.21 12.77
N PHE A 473 -15.30 -4.13 12.03
CA PHE A 473 -14.44 -2.97 11.99
C PHE A 473 -15.24 -1.71 12.29
N HIS A 474 -14.71 -0.84 13.13
CA HIS A 474 -15.05 0.58 13.12
C HIS A 474 -14.12 1.31 12.17
N ILE A 475 -14.72 2.01 11.21
CA ILE A 475 -14.00 2.80 10.21
C ILE A 475 -14.47 4.25 10.32
N VAL A 476 -13.55 5.17 10.54
CA VAL A 476 -13.85 6.60 10.62
C VAL A 476 -13.85 7.19 9.22
N ILE A 477 -15.02 7.66 8.79
CA ILE A 477 -15.23 8.32 7.50
C ILE A 477 -15.13 9.83 7.68
N LYS A 478 -14.31 10.47 6.85
CA LYS A 478 -14.22 11.93 6.75
C LYS A 478 -15.20 12.48 5.71
N THR A 479 -15.84 13.58 6.09
CA THR A 479 -16.66 14.43 5.20
C THR A 479 -16.07 15.84 5.24
N ILE A 480 -15.58 16.34 4.12
CA ILE A 480 -14.88 17.62 4.02
C ILE A 480 -15.90 18.77 3.98
N SER A 481 -15.67 19.81 4.79
CA SER A 481 -16.32 21.11 4.65
C SER A 481 -15.54 21.97 3.65
N PRO A 482 -16.07 22.25 2.44
CA PRO A 482 -15.32 22.96 1.40
C PRO A 482 -14.81 24.33 1.85
N GLN A 483 -15.62 25.07 2.62
CA GLN A 483 -15.28 26.41 3.09
C GLN A 483 -14.13 26.38 4.11
N LYS A 484 -14.20 25.49 5.11
CA LYS A 484 -13.12 25.36 6.11
C LYS A 484 -11.84 24.82 5.48
N ARG A 485 -11.97 23.88 4.56
CA ARG A 485 -10.85 23.29 3.81
C ARG A 485 -10.14 24.34 2.96
N ALA A 486 -10.87 25.27 2.34
CA ALA A 486 -10.28 26.38 1.60
C ALA A 486 -9.44 27.31 2.49
N VAL A 487 -9.95 27.67 3.67
CA VAL A 487 -9.19 28.50 4.64
C VAL A 487 -7.90 27.80 5.07
N LYS A 488 -7.98 26.51 5.43
CA LYS A 488 -6.79 25.73 5.82
C LYS A 488 -5.80 25.54 4.69
N TRP A 489 -6.29 25.42 3.46
CA TRP A 489 -5.45 25.35 2.27
C TRP A 489 -4.64 26.64 2.09
N GLU A 490 -5.27 27.81 2.20
CA GLU A 490 -4.59 29.11 2.11
C GLU A 490 -3.52 29.28 3.21
N GLU A 491 -3.84 28.88 4.45
CA GLU A 491 -2.87 28.86 5.56
C GLU A 491 -1.66 27.97 5.25
N CYS A 492 -1.89 26.76 4.71
CA CYS A 492 -0.83 25.85 4.32
C CYS A 492 0.04 26.41 3.19
N GLN A 493 -0.56 27.06 2.18
CA GLN A 493 0.18 27.67 1.08
C GLN A 493 1.10 28.80 1.56
N GLU A 494 0.62 29.66 2.46
CA GLU A 494 1.42 30.72 3.07
C GLU A 494 2.57 30.17 3.93
N ASN A 495 2.31 29.09 4.69
CA ASN A 495 3.36 28.40 5.44
C ASN A 495 4.41 27.76 4.52
N PHE A 496 3.99 27.14 3.41
CA PHE A 496 4.91 26.60 2.42
C PHE A 496 5.76 27.68 1.77
N LYS A 497 5.18 28.85 1.47
CA LYS A 497 5.91 29.99 0.93
C LYS A 497 7.05 30.43 1.85
N ARG A 498 6.80 30.53 3.16
CA ARG A 498 7.85 30.85 4.16
C ARG A 498 8.93 29.76 4.24
N LEU A 499 8.51 28.50 4.19
CA LEU A 499 9.46 27.37 4.14
C LEU A 499 10.33 27.44 2.89
N LYS A 500 9.73 27.70 1.73
CA LYS A 500 10.41 27.85 0.44
C LYS A 500 11.42 29.00 0.46
N GLU A 501 11.07 30.15 1.02
CA GLU A 501 11.98 31.30 1.18
C GLU A 501 13.20 30.95 2.04
N LYS A 502 12.99 30.23 3.15
CA LYS A 502 14.06 29.75 4.02
C LYS A 502 14.97 28.77 3.28
N LEU A 503 14.41 27.70 2.71
CA LEU A 503 15.16 26.67 1.99
C LEU A 503 15.89 27.26 0.77
N GLY A 504 15.24 28.16 0.03
CA GLY A 504 15.84 28.85 -1.10
C GLY A 504 17.03 29.71 -0.70
N SER A 505 16.96 30.38 0.46
CA SER A 505 18.10 31.16 0.99
C SER A 505 19.28 30.25 1.36
N GLU A 506 19.01 29.11 2.01
CA GLU A 506 20.02 28.11 2.36
C GLU A 506 20.67 27.48 1.12
N ALA A 507 19.87 27.08 0.13
CA ALA A 507 20.35 26.47 -1.11
C ALA A 507 21.15 27.46 -1.98
N ARG A 508 20.72 28.72 -2.06
CA ARG A 508 21.46 29.77 -2.78
C ARG A 508 22.82 30.03 -2.15
N LEU A 509 22.89 30.03 -0.82
CA LEU A 509 24.13 30.18 -0.06
C LEU A 509 25.07 28.99 -0.29
N ASP A 510 24.54 27.76 -0.22
CA ASP A 510 25.30 26.53 -0.52
C ASP A 510 25.89 26.56 -1.92
N TYR A 511 25.11 26.97 -2.93
CA TYR A 511 25.58 27.08 -4.30
C TYR A 511 26.76 28.06 -4.43
N LEU A 512 26.64 29.25 -3.85
CA LEU A 512 27.71 30.25 -3.91
C LEU A 512 29.00 29.76 -3.25
N ILE A 513 28.90 29.15 -2.07
CA ILE A 513 30.07 28.72 -1.30
C ILE A 513 30.67 27.44 -1.87
N ASN A 514 29.86 26.39 -2.03
CA ASN A 514 30.33 25.04 -2.28
C ASN A 514 30.41 24.68 -3.77
N VAL A 515 29.75 25.42 -4.66
CA VAL A 515 29.83 25.21 -6.12
C VAL A 515 30.65 26.29 -6.78
N MET A 516 30.36 27.56 -6.49
CA MET A 516 31.03 28.69 -7.12
C MET A 516 32.31 29.13 -6.40
N GLY A 517 32.51 28.71 -5.14
CA GLY A 517 33.73 29.01 -4.37
C GLY A 517 33.80 30.42 -3.80
N PHE A 518 32.67 31.11 -3.63
CA PHE A 518 32.62 32.43 -3.00
C PHE A 518 32.89 32.35 -1.49
N ASP A 519 33.42 33.43 -0.93
CA ASP A 519 33.56 33.58 0.52
C ASP A 519 32.18 33.56 1.22
N PRO A 520 32.01 32.89 2.37
CA PRO A 520 30.74 32.81 3.07
C PRO A 520 30.11 34.16 3.42
N LYS A 521 30.89 35.16 3.84
CA LYS A 521 30.35 36.48 4.21
C LYS A 521 29.85 37.24 2.98
N ILE A 522 30.60 37.18 1.89
CA ILE A 522 30.18 37.78 0.60
C ILE A 522 28.91 37.09 0.12
N SER A 523 28.86 35.76 0.20
CA SER A 523 27.70 34.97 -0.23
C SER A 523 26.43 35.33 0.55
N GLN A 524 26.54 35.53 1.88
CA GLN A 524 25.43 36.02 2.70
C GLN A 524 24.92 37.39 2.26
N GLN A 525 25.82 38.31 1.92
CA GLN A 525 25.44 39.64 1.41
C GLN A 525 24.73 39.55 0.06
N ILE A 526 25.22 38.70 -0.85
CA ILE A 526 24.60 38.49 -2.16
C ILE A 526 23.17 37.95 -1.98
N VAL A 527 22.99 36.91 -1.17
CA VAL A 527 21.66 36.32 -0.92
C VAL A 527 20.72 37.35 -0.27
N ALA A 528 21.19 38.10 0.74
CA ALA A 528 20.39 39.13 1.40
C ALA A 528 19.98 40.28 0.47
N SER A 529 20.86 40.68 -0.46
CA SER A 529 20.58 41.75 -1.42
C SER A 529 19.61 41.32 -2.53
N GLY A 530 19.68 40.05 -2.96
CA GLY A 530 18.79 39.47 -3.98
C GLY A 530 17.35 39.24 -3.50
N SER A 531 17.12 39.05 -2.20
CA SER A 531 15.78 38.94 -1.61
C SER A 531 14.97 40.24 -1.61
N GLY A 532 15.57 41.38 -2.00
CA GLY A 532 14.94 42.71 -2.01
C GLY A 532 14.46 43.22 -3.38
N SER A 533 14.75 42.53 -4.49
CA SER A 533 14.41 43.01 -5.83
C SER A 533 13.90 41.89 -6.73
N GLY A 534 12.58 41.72 -6.77
CA GLY A 534 11.91 41.05 -7.87
C GLY A 534 12.10 41.87 -9.14
N THR A 535 13.16 41.58 -9.90
CA THR A 535 13.37 41.81 -11.33
C THR A 535 14.85 41.61 -11.62
N TYR A 536 15.23 40.45 -12.15
CA TYR A 536 16.43 40.35 -12.97
C TYR A 536 16.06 39.68 -14.28
N GLY A 537 15.95 40.53 -15.30
CA GLY A 537 15.93 40.13 -16.70
C GLY A 537 17.22 39.42 -17.06
N GLY A 538 17.09 38.43 -17.96
CA GLY A 538 18.18 37.61 -18.42
C GLY A 538 19.35 38.42 -18.99
N ARG A 539 20.54 37.95 -18.69
CA ARG A 539 21.70 38.02 -19.56
C ARG A 539 22.40 36.68 -19.56
#